data_AF-A0AA86M1S9-F1
#
_entry.id   AF-A0AA86M1S9-F1
#
_cell.length_a   1.000
_cell.length_b   1.000
_cell.length_c   1.000
_cell.angle_alpha   90.00
_cell.angle_beta   90.00
_cell.angle_gamma   90.00
#
_symmetry.space_group_name_H-M   'P 1'
#
loop_
_entity.id
_entity.type
_entity.pdbx_description
1 polymer ?
#
loop_
_entity_poly.entity_id
_entity_poly.type
_entity_poly.pdbx_seq_one_letter_code
_entity_poly.pdbx_strand_id
1 'polypeptide(L)' 'MEVKTIAAIFLPAILLVLFARVTYNLYVATALTLLLIAVSVYKGYADYPLIILIDLLSAAVGFIYAKGMLAAGK' A
#
# COMPACT_ATOMS: atom_id res chain seq x y z
N MET A 1 -6.06 -16.58 -10.77
CA MET A 1 -6.85 -15.44 -10.25
C MET A 1 -6.60 -15.23 -8.75
N GLU A 2 -6.55 -16.29 -7.95
CA GLU A 2 -6.35 -16.26 -6.49
C GLU A 2 -5.17 -15.41 -5.97
N VAL A 3 -3.94 -15.62 -6.48
CA VAL A 3 -2.72 -15.01 -5.90
C VAL A 3 -2.68 -13.50 -6.04
N LYS A 4 -3.16 -12.95 -7.16
CA LYS A 4 -3.15 -11.50 -7.42
C LYS A 4 -4.10 -10.77 -6.46
N THR A 5 -5.25 -11.36 -6.16
CA THR A 5 -6.25 -10.79 -5.24
C THR A 5 -5.76 -10.86 -3.79
N ILE A 6 -5.19 -11.99 -3.37
CA ILE A 6 -4.60 -12.11 -2.03
C ILE A 6 -3.46 -11.10 -1.85
N ALA A 7 -2.59 -10.96 -2.86
CA ALA A 7 -1.52 -9.96 -2.85
C ALA A 7 -2.09 -8.54 -2.75
N ALA A 8 -3.11 -8.18 -3.52
CA ALA A 8 -3.70 -6.84 -3.47
C ALA A 8 -4.30 -6.47 -2.10
N ILE A 9 -4.75 -7.45 -1.32
CA ILE A 9 -5.30 -7.20 0.02
C ILE A 9 -4.20 -6.91 1.04
N PHE A 10 -3.09 -7.63 1.00
CA PHE A 10 -2.07 -7.57 2.06
C PHE A 10 -0.83 -6.75 1.67
N LEU A 11 -0.40 -6.83 0.40
CA LEU A 11 0.86 -6.25 -0.06
C LEU A 11 0.91 -4.72 0.11
N PRO A 12 -0.11 -3.94 -0.32
CA PRO A 12 -0.05 -2.48 -0.20
C PRO A 12 -0.01 -2.01 1.26
N ALA A 13 -0.84 -2.61 2.12
CA ALA A 13 -0.86 -2.28 3.54
C ALA A 13 0.49 -2.56 4.22
N ILE A 14 1.07 -3.74 3.98
CA ILE A 14 2.37 -4.13 4.57
C ILE A 14 3.48 -3.20 4.06
N LEU A 15 3.51 -2.93 2.75
CA LEU A 15 4.51 -2.04 2.14
C LEU A 15 4.42 -0.63 2.72
N LEU A 16 3.21 -0.08 2.88
CA LEU A 16 3.04 1.25 3.43
C LEU A 16 3.56 1.33 4.85
N VAL A 17 3.23 0.37 5.71
CA VAL A 17 3.73 0.32 7.09
C VAL A 17 5.25 0.19 7.14
N LEU A 18 5.82 -0.66 6.26
CA LEU A 18 7.26 -0.84 6.17
C LEU A 18 7.97 0.43 5.71
N PHE A 19 7.46 1.10 4.67
CA PHE A 19 8.00 2.39 4.24
C PHE A 19 7.83 3.47 5.30
N ALA A 20 6.71 3.49 6.02
CA ALA A 20 6.49 4.44 7.11
C ALA A 20 7.51 4.24 8.23
N ARG A 21 7.88 2.99 8.54
CA ARG A 21 8.93 2.67 9.51
C ARG A 21 10.33 3.03 9.02
N VAL A 22 10.64 2.82 7.74
CA VAL A 22 11.98 3.10 7.18
C VAL A 22 12.21 4.60 6.96
N THR A 23 11.19 5.31 6.49
CA THR A 23 11.29 6.75 6.16
C THR A 23 10.94 7.65 7.33
N TYR A 24 10.35 7.11 8.40
CA TYR A 24 9.77 7.85 9.53
C TYR A 24 8.78 8.95 9.09
N ASN A 25 8.26 8.88 7.87
CA ASN A 25 7.38 9.88 7.29
C ASN A 25 6.21 9.21 6.55
N LEU A 26 5.01 9.43 7.07
CA LEU A 26 3.78 8.86 6.53
C LEU A 26 3.50 9.28 5.09
N TYR A 27 3.78 10.54 4.74
CA TYR A 27 3.55 11.05 3.39
C TYR A 27 4.50 10.43 2.37
N VAL A 28 5.78 10.30 2.73
CA VAL A 28 6.79 9.65 1.87
C VAL A 28 6.42 8.18 1.67
N ALA A 29 6.05 7.48 2.74
CA ALA A 29 5.61 6.08 2.67
C ALA A 29 4.39 5.87 1.76
N THR A 30 3.41 6.78 1.85
CA THR A 30 2.21 6.74 1.01
C THR A 30 2.57 6.96 -0.47
N ALA A 31 3.42 7.96 -0.76
CA ALA A 31 3.87 8.22 -2.13
C ALA A 31 4.61 7.03 -2.74
N LEU A 32 5.51 6.39 -1.98
CA LEU A 32 6.23 5.19 -2.42
C LEU A 32 5.29 4.01 -2.70
N THR A 33 4.28 3.81 -1.85
CA THR A 33 3.28 2.74 -2.04
C THR A 33 2.43 2.99 -3.29
N LEU A 34 1.97 4.23 -3.48
CA LEU A 34 1.20 4.62 -4.68
C LEU A 34 2.03 4.49 -5.96
N LEU A 35 3.32 4.83 -5.92
CA LEU A 35 4.24 4.64 -7.04
C LEU A 35 4.36 3.16 -7.43
N LEU A 36 4.46 2.26 -6.45
CA LEU A 36 4.50 0.82 -6.73
C LEU A 36 3.19 0.29 -7.33
N ILE A 37 2.04 0.75 -6.82
CA ILE A 37 0.72 0.40 -7.40
C ILE A 37 0.65 0.92 -8.85
N ALA A 38 1.04 2.17 -9.10
CA ALA A 38 1.05 2.76 -10.45
C ALA A 38 1.98 2.00 -11.41
N VAL A 39 3.18 1.62 -10.97
CA VAL A 39 4.11 0.81 -11.77
C VAL A 39 3.56 -0.59 -12.00
N SER A 40 2.88 -1.18 -11.02
CA SER A 40 2.22 -2.49 -11.13
C SER A 40 1.13 -2.48 -12.20
N VAL A 41 0.28 -1.45 -12.21
CA VAL A 41 -0.75 -1.23 -13.24
C VAL A 41 -0.10 -1.00 -14.60
N TYR A 42 0.92 -0.13 -14.69
CA TYR A 42 1.61 0.16 -15.95
C TYR A 42 2.28 -1.07 -16.56
N LYS A 43 2.85 -1.96 -15.74
CA LYS A 43 3.47 -3.22 -16.21
C LYS A 43 2.46 -4.31 -16.58
N GLY A 44 1.16 -4.04 -16.45
CA GLY A 44 0.11 -5.01 -16.71
C GLY A 44 0.02 -6.12 -15.65
N TYR A 45 0.52 -5.85 -14.43
CA TYR A 45 0.33 -6.78 -13.32
C TYR A 45 -1.04 -6.59 -12.66
N ALA A 46 -1.68 -5.43 -12.82
CA ALA A 46 -2.99 -5.12 -12.26
C ALA A 46 -3.91 -4.50 -13.32
N ASP A 47 -4.44 -5.32 -14.23
CA ASP A 47 -5.31 -4.86 -15.34
C ASP A 47 -6.80 -4.80 -14.97
N TYR A 48 -7.17 -5.33 -13.81
CA TYR A 48 -8.57 -5.43 -13.39
C TYR A 48 -8.94 -4.26 -12.48
N PRO A 49 -9.98 -3.48 -12.81
CA PRO A 49 -10.41 -2.35 -11.98
C PRO A 49 -10.68 -2.73 -10.52
N LEU A 50 -11.19 -3.94 -10.30
CA LEU A 50 -11.41 -4.51 -8.96
C LEU A 50 -10.11 -4.69 -8.15
N ILE A 51 -9.02 -5.12 -8.78
CA ILE A 51 -7.73 -5.30 -8.11
C ILE A 51 -7.16 -3.95 -7.69
N ILE A 52 -7.25 -2.95 -8.57
CA ILE A 52 -6.79 -1.57 -8.28
C ILE A 52 -7.60 -0.97 -7.12
N LEU A 53 -8.91 -1.21 -7.09
CA LEU A 53 -9.76 -0.75 -5.99
C LEU A 53 -9.36 -1.41 -4.66
N ILE A 54 -9.09 -2.71 -4.68
CA ILE A 54 -8.61 -3.45 -3.50
C ILE A 54 -7.24 -2.93 -3.05
N ASP A 55 -6.33 -2.63 -3.98
CA ASP A 55 -5.02 -2.07 -3.67
C ASP A 55 -5.13 -0.72 -2.93
N LEU A 56 -6.01 0.16 -3.41
CA LEU A 56 -6.25 1.46 -2.80
C LEU A 56 -6.90 1.36 -1.41
N LEU A 57 -7.86 0.45 -1.24
CA LEU A 57 -8.49 0.20 0.05
C LEU A 57 -7.48 -0.39 1.05
N SER A 58 -6.66 -1.34 0.61
CA SER A 58 -5.57 -1.91 1.42
C SER A 58 -4.57 -0.83 1.84
N ALA A 59 -4.14 0.02 0.90
CA ALA A 59 -3.25 1.14 1.21
C ALA A 59 -3.89 2.14 2.21
N ALA A 60 -5.20 2.41 2.11
CA ALA A 60 -5.89 3.27 3.06
C ALA A 60 -5.89 2.69 4.49
N VAL A 61 -6.11 1.38 4.63
CA VAL A 61 -6.01 0.69 5.93
C VAL A 61 -4.58 0.75 6.46
N GLY A 62 -3.59 0.49 5.60
CA GLY A 62 -2.17 0.61 5.94
C GLY A 62 -1.79 2.02 6.41
N PHE A 63 -2.34 3.06 5.78
CA PHE A 63 -2.13 4.46 6.15
C PHE A 63 -2.64 4.76 7.56
N ILE A 64 -3.85 4.33 7.89
CA ILE A 64 -4.44 4.54 9.23
C ILE A 64 -3.59 3.85 10.28
N TYR A 65 -3.18 2.61 10.02
CA TYR A 65 -2.31 1.85 10.92
C TYR A 65 -0.94 2.51 11.11
N ALA A 66 -0.28 2.88 10.01
CA ALA A 66 1.03 3.54 10.04
C ALA A 66 0.97 4.91 10.74
N LYS A 67 -0.12 5.68 10.57
CA LYS A 67 -0.36 6.92 11.28
C LYS A 67 -0.42 6.71 12.79
N GLY A 68 -1.17 5.70 13.24
CA GLY A 68 -1.25 5.33 14.66
C GLY A 68 0.11 4.88 15.21
N MET A 69 0.83 4.03 14.48
CA MET A 69 2.17 3.56 14.84
C MET A 69 3.16 4.71 15.02
N LEU A 70 3.21 5.66 14.08
CA LEU A 70 4.12 6.80 14.15
C LEU A 70 3.71 7.83 15.23
N ALA A 71 2.41 7.93 15.53
CA ALA A 71 1.91 8.79 16.60
C ALA A 71 2.19 8.20 18.00
N ALA A 72 2.12 6.88 18.16
CA ALA A 72 2.39 6.18 19.42
C ALA A 72 3.89 6.05 19.74
N GLY A 73 4.77 6.23 18.75
CA GLY A 73 6.23 6.18 18.92
C GLY A 73 6.89 7.50 19.29
N LYS A 74 6.12 8.58 19.52
CA LYS A 74 6.58 9.87 20.05
C LYS A 74 6.19 10.00 21.51
#